data_AF-E6Q5U3-F1
#
_entry.id   AF-E6Q5U3-F1
#
_cell.length_a   1.000
_cell.length_b   1.000
_cell.length_c   1.000
_cell.angle_alpha   90.00
_cell.angle_beta   90.00
_cell.angle_gamma   90.00
#
_symmetry.space_group_name_H-M   'P 1'
#
loop_
_entity.id
_entity.type
_entity.pdbx_description
1 polymer ?
#
loop_
_entity_poly.entity_id
_entity_poly.type
_entity_poly.pdbx_seq_one_letter_code
_entity_poly.pdbx_strand_id
1 'polypeptide(L)'
;MTTRELLARRRTISEERGDAFLGDPNAQSELQFLWNGSVLSDRCPEIAMDYFYPSTIGSALFFRGSFEAGEIAIVAALLAATAMPVVLDIGANIGLHTVRWCRELPSARVFAAEPVPRNQLLLERNIVKNGIGDRVQIVPAAFGAEQGIATIFESADGAYSSARAENAEPVLARHEVPRVTVDSFVAERSIARVDLLKIDVEGEEFSVLEGASATIERDAPSIFIEISEAHSGERADERIAAFLAAGYQAYEINNGIVTPYERHDDRTYNYLFIHPRRGLPVPQSAAEYARNEIDDLAYLRTRAKELLTPLRTELKAKDDEIKSLKSAAEERLGLLLAAGKRADDTAEGDIRAQLVEKEHVLLELKAALDAHRAGSVALQKAADERAALAERLARELAVAEGIGARMEAALAESRNESQALREEAAQLHARLAELESLANERLEVLQAMHRQHLAPEAPR
;
A
#
# COMPACT_ATOMS: atom_id res chain seq x y z
N MET A 1 -0.75 28.51 -4.14
CA MET A 1 0.07 27.60 -3.32
C MET A 1 0.25 26.33 -4.13
N THR A 2 1.47 25.89 -4.38
CA THR A 2 1.73 24.57 -4.97
C THR A 2 1.33 23.47 -3.97
N THR A 3 1.12 22.24 -4.44
CA THR A 3 0.87 21.09 -3.56
C THR A 3 1.94 20.96 -2.47
N ARG A 4 3.21 21.13 -2.83
CA ARG A 4 4.33 21.04 -1.90
C ARG A 4 4.28 22.14 -0.83
N GLU A 5 3.99 23.38 -1.24
CA GLU A 5 3.81 24.50 -0.30
C GLU A 5 2.62 24.27 0.61
N LEU A 6 1.51 23.71 0.10
CA LEU A 6 0.30 23.41 0.88
C LEU A 6 0.59 22.39 1.98
N LEU A 7 1.20 21.27 1.63
CA LEU A 7 1.54 20.22 2.59
C LEU A 7 2.56 20.71 3.62
N ALA A 8 3.56 21.49 3.20
CA ALA A 8 4.50 22.12 4.12
C ALA A 8 3.79 23.08 5.07
N ARG A 9 2.85 23.89 4.57
CA ARG A 9 2.08 24.83 5.38
C ARG A 9 1.17 24.12 6.38
N ARG A 10 0.52 23.01 6.01
CA ARG A 10 -0.25 22.16 6.92
C ARG A 10 0.60 21.64 8.08
N ARG A 11 1.82 21.18 7.80
CA ARG A 11 2.77 20.73 8.84
C ARG A 11 3.15 21.88 9.78
N THR A 12 3.60 23.01 9.23
CA THR A 12 3.98 24.18 10.04
C THR A 12 2.83 24.67 10.91
N ILE A 13 1.61 24.79 10.38
CA ILE A 13 0.45 25.25 11.17
C ILE A 13 0.08 24.23 12.26
N SER A 14 0.17 22.94 11.98
CA SER A 14 -0.06 21.88 12.99
C SER A 14 0.99 21.93 14.10
N GLU A 15 2.25 22.18 13.77
CA GLU A 15 3.33 22.38 14.76
C GLU A 15 3.08 23.63 15.63
N GLU A 16 2.65 24.74 15.03
CA GLU A 16 2.40 26.01 15.74
C GLU A 16 1.13 25.98 16.61
N ARG A 17 0.07 25.33 16.15
CA ARG A 17 -1.29 25.46 16.73
C ARG A 17 -1.90 24.15 17.23
N GLY A 18 -1.19 23.02 17.11
CA GLY A 18 -1.76 21.69 17.35
C GLY A 18 -2.97 21.43 16.46
N ASP A 19 -3.94 20.64 16.91
CA ASP A 19 -5.14 20.33 16.10
C ASP A 19 -6.23 21.42 16.19
N ALA A 20 -5.99 22.50 16.95
CA ALA A 20 -6.97 23.57 17.15
C ALA A 20 -7.30 24.35 15.86
N PHE A 21 -6.39 24.38 14.89
CA PHE A 21 -6.63 25.05 13.60
C PHE A 21 -7.68 24.31 12.75
N LEU A 22 -7.96 23.02 13.02
CA LEU A 22 -8.91 22.25 12.23
C LEU A 22 -10.31 22.89 12.27
N GLY A 23 -10.70 23.48 13.39
CA GLY A 23 -11.98 24.17 13.55
C GLY A 23 -12.00 25.64 13.10
N ASP A 24 -10.85 26.20 12.68
CA ASP A 24 -10.72 27.60 12.28
C ASP A 24 -11.10 27.77 10.80
N PRO A 25 -12.19 28.48 10.45
CA PRO A 25 -12.63 28.63 9.06
C PRO A 25 -11.58 29.29 8.15
N ASN A 26 -10.75 30.18 8.70
CA ASN A 26 -9.69 30.82 7.93
C ASN A 26 -8.58 29.81 7.60
N ALA A 27 -8.20 28.97 8.57
CA ALA A 27 -7.22 27.92 8.35
C ALA A 27 -7.74 26.84 7.39
N GLN A 28 -9.01 26.43 7.50
CA GLN A 28 -9.67 25.52 6.56
C GLN A 28 -9.62 26.06 5.13
N SER A 29 -9.93 27.35 4.94
CA SER A 29 -9.84 28.01 3.63
C SER A 29 -8.40 28.14 3.11
N GLU A 30 -7.45 28.51 3.97
CA GLU A 30 -6.03 28.65 3.61
C GLU A 30 -5.42 27.31 3.20
N LEU A 31 -5.70 26.27 3.98
CA LEU A 31 -5.14 24.93 3.84
C LEU A 31 -5.99 24.00 2.96
N GLN A 32 -7.06 24.53 2.35
CA GLN A 32 -7.90 23.89 1.33
C GLN A 32 -8.54 22.56 1.79
N PHE A 33 -9.14 22.55 2.98
CA PHE A 33 -9.93 21.42 3.47
C PHE A 33 -11.19 21.89 4.17
N LEU A 34 -12.14 20.97 4.40
CA LEU A 34 -13.30 21.20 5.27
C LEU A 34 -13.30 20.18 6.40
N TRP A 35 -13.53 20.60 7.64
CA TRP A 35 -13.64 19.70 8.78
C TRP A 35 -14.94 19.93 9.52
N ASN A 36 -15.67 18.85 9.76
CA ASN A 36 -16.98 18.88 10.44
C ASN A 36 -16.92 18.39 11.90
N GLY A 37 -15.72 18.23 12.47
CA GLY A 37 -15.49 17.72 13.82
C GLY A 37 -15.00 16.27 13.86
N SER A 38 -15.16 15.48 12.79
CA SER A 38 -14.64 14.10 12.73
C SER A 38 -14.12 13.69 11.35
N VAL A 39 -14.79 14.15 10.29
CA VAL A 39 -14.44 13.87 8.91
C VAL A 39 -13.83 15.12 8.29
N LEU A 40 -12.69 14.91 7.65
CA LEU A 40 -11.98 15.91 6.89
C LEU A 40 -12.23 15.64 5.41
N SER A 41 -12.72 16.66 4.69
CA SER A 41 -12.86 16.65 3.25
C SER A 41 -11.72 17.42 2.62
N ASP A 42 -10.92 16.73 1.82
CA ASP A 42 -9.66 17.24 1.31
C ASP A 42 -9.55 17.05 -0.20
N ARG A 43 -8.90 18.01 -0.85
CA ARG A 43 -8.35 17.84 -2.19
C ARG A 43 -6.88 17.48 -2.04
N CYS A 44 -6.63 16.20 -1.81
CA CYS A 44 -5.29 15.63 -1.90
C CYS A 44 -4.73 15.88 -3.33
N PRO A 45 -3.41 15.79 -3.53
CA PRO A 45 -2.86 15.75 -4.87
C PRO A 45 -3.61 14.69 -5.64
N GLU A 46 -4.19 15.09 -6.78
CA GLU A 46 -4.76 14.19 -7.77
C GLU A 46 -6.11 13.52 -7.45
N ILE A 47 -6.55 13.50 -6.19
CA ILE A 47 -7.82 12.87 -5.78
C ILE A 47 -8.53 13.72 -4.73
N ALA A 48 -9.86 13.59 -4.63
CA ALA A 48 -10.62 14.19 -3.54
C ALA A 48 -11.05 13.11 -2.56
N MET A 49 -10.74 13.28 -1.27
CA MET A 49 -11.00 12.25 -0.25
C MET A 49 -11.67 12.86 0.98
N ASP A 50 -12.64 12.12 1.50
CA ASP A 50 -13.19 12.25 2.83
C ASP A 50 -12.62 11.14 3.70
N TYR A 51 -12.06 11.51 4.84
CA TYR A 51 -11.42 10.59 5.76
C TYR A 51 -11.62 11.02 7.21
N PHE A 52 -11.56 10.06 8.13
CA PHE A 52 -11.51 10.37 9.56
C PHE A 52 -10.19 11.06 9.90
N TYR A 53 -10.25 12.03 10.81
CA TYR A 53 -9.05 12.67 11.34
C TYR A 53 -9.19 12.88 12.85
N PRO A 54 -8.18 12.49 13.66
CA PRO A 54 -6.98 11.77 13.24
C PRO A 54 -7.26 10.26 12.99
N SER A 55 -6.67 9.71 11.94
CA SER A 55 -6.48 8.26 11.71
C SER A 55 -5.15 8.03 11.00
N THR A 56 -4.63 6.81 10.93
CA THR A 56 -3.37 6.49 10.25
C THR A 56 -3.41 6.94 8.80
N ILE A 57 -4.43 6.51 8.05
CA ILE A 57 -4.61 6.90 6.65
C ILE A 57 -4.97 8.39 6.52
N GLY A 58 -5.87 8.91 7.37
CA GLY A 58 -6.32 10.30 7.29
C GLY A 58 -5.20 11.30 7.59
N SER A 59 -4.35 11.01 8.57
CA SER A 59 -3.20 11.84 8.90
C SER A 59 -2.17 11.84 7.78
N ALA A 60 -1.93 10.67 7.17
CA ALA A 60 -1.08 10.54 6.00
C ALA A 60 -1.60 11.37 4.82
N LEU A 61 -2.88 11.25 4.49
CA LEU A 61 -3.50 12.03 3.42
C LEU A 61 -3.41 13.54 3.71
N PHE A 62 -3.66 13.95 4.95
CA PHE A 62 -3.64 15.37 5.32
C PHE A 62 -2.25 16.00 5.24
N PHE A 63 -1.23 15.34 5.80
CA PHE A 63 0.12 15.91 5.90
C PHE A 63 1.01 15.61 4.68
N ARG A 64 0.68 14.58 3.90
CA ARG A 64 1.52 14.07 2.81
C ARG A 64 0.84 14.10 1.47
N GLY A 65 -0.49 14.15 1.46
CA GLY A 65 -1.29 14.00 0.26
C GLY A 65 -1.43 12.55 -0.22
N SER A 66 -0.80 11.60 0.46
CA SER A 66 -0.78 10.19 0.06
C SER A 66 -0.53 9.23 1.23
N PHE A 67 -0.96 8.00 1.03
CA PHE A 67 -0.63 6.82 1.82
C PHE A 67 -0.39 5.69 0.79
N GLU A 68 0.70 4.93 0.95
CA GLU A 68 1.10 3.82 0.06
C GLU A 68 1.10 4.15 -1.45
N ALA A 69 1.46 5.38 -1.80
CA ALA A 69 1.41 5.81 -3.20
C ALA A 69 2.40 5.06 -4.09
N GLY A 70 3.50 4.55 -3.54
CA GLY A 70 4.46 3.74 -4.29
C GLY A 70 3.89 2.37 -4.66
N GLU A 71 3.27 1.70 -3.68
CA GLU A 71 2.58 0.41 -3.82
C GLU A 71 1.46 0.51 -4.84
N ILE A 72 0.61 1.52 -4.67
CA ILE A 72 -0.49 1.82 -5.59
C ILE A 72 0.02 2.01 -7.03
N ALA A 73 1.06 2.81 -7.22
CA ALA A 73 1.63 3.10 -8.53
C ALA A 73 2.28 1.86 -9.17
N ILE A 74 2.97 1.03 -8.38
CA ILE A 74 3.55 -0.24 -8.86
C ILE A 74 2.46 -1.18 -9.37
N VAL A 75 1.39 -1.34 -8.59
CA VAL A 75 0.26 -2.21 -8.96
C VAL A 75 -0.47 -1.66 -10.19
N ALA A 76 -0.66 -0.34 -10.28
CA ALA A 76 -1.26 0.28 -11.46
C ALA A 76 -0.37 0.08 -12.70
N ALA A 77 0.94 0.32 -12.60
CA ALA A 77 1.88 0.12 -13.69
C ALA A 77 1.90 -1.33 -14.19
N LEU A 78 1.82 -2.30 -13.26
CA LEU A 78 1.72 -3.73 -13.59
C LEU A 78 0.48 -4.03 -14.46
N LEU A 79 -0.64 -3.39 -14.16
CA LEU A 79 -1.91 -3.61 -14.87
C LEU A 79 -2.12 -2.71 -16.08
N ALA A 80 -1.26 -1.72 -16.33
CA ALA A 80 -1.45 -0.71 -17.37
C ALA A 80 -1.59 -1.29 -18.80
N ALA A 81 -0.97 -2.44 -19.06
CA ALA A 81 -1.10 -3.15 -20.34
C ALA A 81 -2.38 -4.01 -20.45
N THR A 82 -3.13 -4.16 -19.36
CA THR A 82 -4.40 -4.90 -19.33
C THR A 82 -5.52 -3.98 -19.82
N ALA A 83 -6.21 -4.36 -20.90
CA ALA A 83 -7.16 -3.47 -21.57
C ALA A 83 -8.37 -3.06 -20.69
N MET A 84 -8.93 -4.00 -19.93
CA MET A 84 -10.07 -3.78 -19.01
C MET A 84 -9.85 -4.59 -17.74
N PRO A 85 -8.95 -4.14 -16.84
CA PRO A 85 -8.58 -4.93 -15.68
C PRO A 85 -9.75 -5.03 -14.71
N VAL A 86 -10.02 -6.24 -14.22
CA VAL A 86 -10.97 -6.49 -13.13
C VAL A 86 -10.20 -6.62 -11.82
N VAL A 87 -10.51 -5.73 -10.87
CA VAL A 87 -9.86 -5.65 -9.57
C VAL A 87 -10.86 -6.03 -8.48
N LEU A 88 -10.46 -6.94 -7.60
CA LEU A 88 -11.14 -7.17 -6.32
C LEU A 88 -10.30 -6.48 -5.23
N ASP A 89 -10.83 -5.41 -4.66
CA ASP A 89 -10.22 -4.64 -3.55
C ASP A 89 -10.84 -5.11 -2.23
N ILE A 90 -10.24 -6.13 -1.61
CA ILE A 90 -10.77 -6.75 -0.38
C ILE A 90 -10.15 -6.06 0.83
N GLY A 91 -11.03 -5.46 1.64
CA GLY A 91 -10.67 -4.49 2.68
C GLY A 91 -10.41 -3.11 2.08
N ALA A 92 -11.37 -2.61 1.30
CA ALA A 92 -11.23 -1.34 0.59
C ALA A 92 -11.18 -0.12 1.53
N ASN A 93 -11.59 -0.26 2.80
CA ASN A 93 -11.59 0.79 3.81
C ASN A 93 -12.31 2.05 3.29
N ILE A 94 -11.70 3.23 3.39
CA ILE A 94 -12.23 4.50 2.86
C ILE A 94 -12.08 4.64 1.33
N GLY A 95 -11.57 3.63 0.63
CA GLY A 95 -11.46 3.58 -0.83
C GLY A 95 -10.23 4.22 -1.43
N LEU A 96 -9.13 4.38 -0.69
CA LEU A 96 -7.93 5.02 -1.21
C LEU A 96 -7.35 4.28 -2.42
N HIS A 97 -7.13 2.97 -2.30
CA HIS A 97 -6.64 2.10 -3.37
C HIS A 97 -7.60 2.11 -4.56
N THR A 98 -8.87 1.79 -4.32
CA THR A 98 -9.97 1.88 -5.31
C THR A 98 -9.95 3.20 -6.10
N VAL A 99 -9.93 4.35 -5.43
CA VAL A 99 -9.97 5.66 -6.09
C VAL A 99 -8.73 5.89 -6.93
N ARG A 100 -7.54 5.58 -6.40
CA ARG A 100 -6.27 5.77 -7.11
C ARG A 100 -6.17 4.87 -8.34
N TRP A 101 -6.47 3.57 -8.21
CA TRP A 101 -6.45 2.65 -9.34
C TRP A 101 -7.50 2.99 -10.38
N CYS A 102 -8.71 3.40 -10.02
CA CYS A 102 -9.67 3.89 -11.01
C CYS A 102 -9.18 5.14 -11.75
N ARG A 103 -8.36 5.98 -11.13
CA ARG A 103 -7.78 7.14 -11.80
C ARG A 103 -6.64 6.74 -12.75
N GLU A 104 -5.74 5.87 -12.31
CA GLU A 104 -4.56 5.43 -13.07
C GLU A 104 -4.88 4.39 -14.15
N LEU A 105 -5.96 3.63 -13.96
CA LEU A 105 -6.50 2.63 -14.88
C LEU A 105 -7.94 3.02 -15.27
N PRO A 106 -8.12 3.91 -16.26
CA PRO A 106 -9.44 4.43 -16.62
C PRO A 106 -10.46 3.36 -17.05
N SER A 107 -9.99 2.23 -17.56
CA SER A 107 -10.82 1.09 -17.97
C SER A 107 -11.01 0.02 -16.88
N ALA A 108 -10.43 0.21 -15.70
CA ALA A 108 -10.58 -0.74 -14.60
C ALA A 108 -12.02 -0.82 -14.12
N ARG A 109 -12.47 -2.04 -13.83
CA ARG A 109 -13.68 -2.33 -13.06
C ARG A 109 -13.27 -2.84 -11.69
N VAL A 110 -13.74 -2.19 -10.64
CA VAL A 110 -13.34 -2.49 -9.27
C VAL A 110 -14.54 -2.97 -8.47
N PHE A 111 -14.37 -4.08 -7.74
CA PHE A 111 -15.29 -4.51 -6.70
C PHE A 111 -14.62 -4.26 -5.35
N ALA A 112 -15.09 -3.25 -4.64
CA ALA A 112 -14.52 -2.76 -3.39
C ALA A 112 -15.27 -3.36 -2.20
N ALA A 113 -14.67 -4.34 -1.53
CA ALA A 113 -15.28 -5.02 -0.39
C ALA A 113 -14.87 -4.36 0.92
N GLU A 114 -15.84 -3.87 1.68
CA GLU A 114 -15.62 -3.21 2.98
C GLU A 114 -16.77 -3.58 3.92
N PRO A 115 -16.53 -4.37 4.98
CA PRO A 115 -17.59 -4.81 5.87
C PRO A 115 -18.02 -3.77 6.91
N VAL A 116 -17.17 -2.79 7.27
CA VAL A 116 -17.47 -1.84 8.35
C VAL A 116 -18.34 -0.70 7.84
N PRO A 117 -19.57 -0.51 8.36
CA PRO A 117 -20.51 0.51 7.86
C PRO A 117 -19.93 1.93 7.88
N ARG A 118 -19.13 2.25 8.90
CA ARG A 118 -18.48 3.56 9.05
C ARG A 118 -17.47 3.83 7.92
N ASN A 119 -16.71 2.82 7.49
CA ASN A 119 -15.77 2.94 6.38
C ASN A 119 -16.51 2.95 5.03
N GLN A 120 -17.55 2.12 4.87
CA GLN A 120 -18.40 2.11 3.67
C GLN A 120 -18.98 3.48 3.33
N LEU A 121 -19.43 4.24 4.32
CA LEU A 121 -19.96 5.59 4.12
C LEU A 121 -18.91 6.55 3.53
N LEU A 122 -17.64 6.42 3.93
CA LEU A 122 -16.56 7.21 3.36
C LEU A 122 -16.15 6.71 1.98
N LEU A 123 -16.08 5.39 1.78
CA LEU A 123 -15.85 4.75 0.48
C LEU A 123 -16.86 5.25 -0.57
N GLU A 124 -18.16 5.23 -0.25
CA GLU A 124 -19.22 5.72 -1.13
C GLU A 124 -19.05 7.20 -1.48
N ARG A 125 -18.80 8.04 -0.47
CA ARG A 125 -18.55 9.47 -0.67
C ARG A 125 -17.33 9.70 -1.57
N ASN A 126 -16.26 8.93 -1.39
CA ASN A 126 -15.03 9.05 -2.15
C ASN A 126 -15.20 8.59 -3.60
N ILE A 127 -15.96 7.52 -3.83
CA ILE A 127 -16.34 7.09 -5.18
C ILE A 127 -17.11 8.19 -5.92
N VAL A 128 -18.11 8.79 -5.27
CA VAL A 128 -18.92 9.87 -5.86
C VAL A 128 -18.06 11.10 -6.15
N LYS A 129 -17.20 11.50 -5.20
CA LYS A 129 -16.33 12.69 -5.32
C LYS A 129 -15.34 12.60 -6.47
N ASN A 130 -14.87 11.40 -6.79
CA ASN A 130 -13.94 11.19 -7.90
C ASN A 130 -14.64 10.79 -9.20
N GLY A 131 -15.99 10.73 -9.22
CA GLY A 131 -16.75 10.44 -10.44
C GLY A 131 -16.52 9.04 -10.99
N ILE A 132 -16.26 8.05 -10.11
CA ILE A 132 -15.90 6.68 -10.52
C ILE A 132 -17.02 5.65 -10.28
N GLY A 133 -18.23 6.10 -9.94
CA GLY A 133 -19.37 5.25 -9.59
C GLY A 133 -19.76 4.23 -10.66
N ASP A 134 -19.59 4.55 -11.94
CA ASP A 134 -19.92 3.63 -13.04
C ASP A 134 -18.94 2.44 -13.16
N ARG A 135 -17.81 2.50 -12.44
CA ARG A 135 -16.71 1.52 -12.52
C ARG A 135 -16.48 0.78 -11.22
N VAL A 136 -17.04 1.27 -10.11
CA VAL A 136 -16.85 0.70 -8.78
C VAL A 136 -18.16 0.15 -8.25
N GLN A 137 -18.14 -1.11 -7.81
CA GLN A 137 -19.22 -1.70 -7.03
C GLN A 137 -18.76 -1.92 -5.60
N ILE A 138 -19.44 -1.32 -4.63
CA ILE A 138 -19.22 -1.59 -3.20
C ILE A 138 -19.84 -2.95 -2.85
N VAL A 139 -19.10 -3.75 -2.09
CA VAL A 139 -19.51 -5.06 -1.59
C VAL A 139 -19.50 -5.03 -0.05
N PRO A 140 -20.66 -4.89 0.61
CA PRO A 140 -20.74 -4.76 2.07
C PRO A 140 -20.65 -6.14 2.75
N ALA A 141 -19.53 -6.82 2.57
CA ALA A 141 -19.30 -8.18 3.07
C ALA A 141 -17.82 -8.39 3.44
N ALA A 142 -17.58 -9.25 4.43
CA ALA A 142 -16.25 -9.76 4.70
C ALA A 142 -15.96 -10.94 3.76
N PHE A 143 -14.71 -11.07 3.30
CA PHE A 143 -14.28 -12.22 2.52
C PHE A 143 -13.52 -13.21 3.41
N GLY A 144 -13.64 -14.50 3.13
CA GLY A 144 -12.94 -15.55 3.88
C GLY A 144 -13.08 -16.92 3.23
N ALA A 145 -12.69 -17.97 3.96
CA ALA A 145 -12.62 -19.34 3.44
C ALA A 145 -13.99 -19.98 3.17
N GLU A 146 -15.06 -19.52 3.82
CA GLU A 146 -16.40 -20.07 3.73
C GLU A 146 -17.49 -18.99 3.72
N GLN A 147 -18.64 -19.31 3.13
CA GLN A 147 -19.82 -18.43 3.20
C GLN A 147 -20.42 -18.44 4.61
N GLY A 148 -21.11 -17.38 5.00
CA GLY A 148 -21.80 -17.33 6.29
C GLY A 148 -21.96 -15.92 6.83
N ILE A 149 -21.81 -15.77 8.14
CA ILE A 149 -21.77 -14.49 8.83
C ILE A 149 -20.40 -14.37 9.49
N ALA A 150 -19.78 -13.20 9.36
CA ALA A 150 -18.56 -12.84 10.06
C ALA A 150 -18.88 -11.79 11.13
N THR A 151 -18.21 -11.91 12.27
CA THR A 151 -18.16 -10.86 13.28
C THR A 151 -16.95 -9.98 12.99
N ILE A 152 -17.17 -8.67 12.85
CA ILE A 152 -16.11 -7.66 12.66
C ILE A 152 -16.12 -6.69 13.84
N PHE A 153 -14.95 -6.44 14.41
CA PHE A 153 -14.71 -5.49 15.48
C PHE A 153 -14.21 -4.18 14.86
N GLU A 154 -15.00 -3.11 15.02
CA GLU A 154 -14.64 -1.77 14.55
C GLU A 154 -13.67 -1.13 15.53
N SER A 155 -12.51 -0.72 15.03
CA SER A 155 -11.51 0.04 15.80
C SER A 155 -11.80 1.55 15.75
N ALA A 156 -11.25 2.30 16.71
CA ALA A 156 -11.27 3.75 16.69
C ALA A 156 -10.64 4.31 15.41
N ASP A 157 -9.55 3.69 14.99
CA ASP A 157 -8.95 3.89 13.69
C ASP A 157 -9.46 2.83 12.72
N GLY A 158 -10.19 3.28 11.70
CA GLY A 158 -10.81 2.38 10.72
C GLY A 158 -9.81 1.55 9.91
N ALA A 159 -8.51 1.87 9.93
CA ALA A 159 -7.46 1.04 9.35
C ALA A 159 -7.37 -0.33 10.03
N TYR A 160 -7.54 -0.41 11.35
CA TYR A 160 -7.30 -1.63 12.13
C TYR A 160 -8.58 -2.39 12.49
N SER A 161 -9.67 -2.20 11.73
CA SER A 161 -10.91 -2.96 12.00
C SER A 161 -10.77 -4.38 11.47
N SER A 162 -11.06 -5.38 12.30
CA SER A 162 -10.67 -6.77 12.03
C SER A 162 -11.75 -7.76 12.50
N ALA A 163 -11.70 -8.99 11.97
CA ALA A 163 -12.44 -10.12 12.53
C ALA A 163 -11.89 -10.58 13.91
N ARG A 164 -10.70 -10.11 14.29
CA ARG A 164 -10.06 -10.36 15.59
C ARG A 164 -10.16 -9.13 16.46
N ALA A 165 -10.63 -9.32 17.70
CA ALA A 165 -10.84 -8.23 18.62
C ALA A 165 -9.51 -7.60 19.06
N GLU A 166 -8.44 -8.39 19.19
CA GLU A 166 -7.14 -7.92 19.64
C GLU A 166 -6.49 -6.95 18.64
N ASN A 167 -6.75 -7.13 17.35
CA ASN A 167 -6.24 -6.26 16.28
C ASN A 167 -7.01 -4.93 16.21
N ALA A 168 -8.20 -4.86 16.81
CA ALA A 168 -9.11 -3.72 16.72
C ALA A 168 -9.17 -2.88 18.01
N GLU A 169 -8.19 -2.99 18.90
CA GLU A 169 -8.21 -2.25 20.18
C GLU A 169 -7.85 -0.76 20.03
N PRO A 170 -8.63 0.18 20.61
CA PRO A 170 -9.88 -0.05 21.34
C PRO A 170 -11.06 -0.32 20.41
N VAL A 171 -11.86 -1.35 20.73
CA VAL A 171 -13.06 -1.71 19.97
C VAL A 171 -14.19 -0.71 20.24
N LEU A 172 -14.64 -0.01 19.20
CA LEU A 172 -15.77 0.90 19.24
C LEU A 172 -17.12 0.19 19.08
N ALA A 173 -17.18 -0.79 18.19
CA ALA A 173 -18.41 -1.49 17.85
C ALA A 173 -18.14 -2.91 17.34
N ARG A 174 -19.20 -3.72 17.30
CA ARG A 174 -19.18 -5.08 16.75
C ARG A 174 -20.28 -5.21 15.71
N HIS A 175 -19.94 -5.71 14.54
CA HIS A 175 -20.83 -5.85 13.38
C HIS A 175 -20.94 -7.31 12.99
N GLU A 176 -22.16 -7.77 12.73
CA GLU A 176 -22.42 -9.06 12.07
C GLU A 176 -22.70 -8.79 10.60
N VAL A 177 -21.82 -9.28 9.72
CA VAL A 177 -21.86 -8.99 8.28
C VAL A 177 -21.88 -10.28 7.48
N PRO A 178 -22.41 -10.27 6.24
CA PRO A 178 -22.25 -11.41 5.35
C PRO A 178 -20.76 -11.74 5.16
N ARG A 179 -20.43 -13.02 5.25
CA ARG A 179 -19.14 -13.58 4.86
C ARG A 179 -19.30 -14.29 3.53
N VAL A 180 -18.46 -13.95 2.57
CA VAL A 180 -18.47 -14.51 1.20
C VAL A 180 -17.11 -15.07 0.83
N THR A 181 -17.05 -16.02 -0.09
CA THR A 181 -15.77 -16.45 -0.66
C THR A 181 -15.53 -15.73 -1.99
N VAL A 182 -14.27 -15.52 -2.37
CA VAL A 182 -13.93 -14.95 -3.69
C VAL A 182 -14.54 -15.80 -4.81
N ASP A 183 -14.43 -17.12 -4.72
CA ASP A 183 -14.96 -18.04 -5.73
C ASP A 183 -16.48 -17.92 -5.88
N SER A 184 -17.22 -17.85 -4.76
CA SER A 184 -18.68 -17.68 -4.79
C SER A 184 -19.09 -16.33 -5.41
N PHE A 185 -18.38 -15.26 -5.06
CA PHE A 185 -18.64 -13.93 -5.57
C PHE A 185 -18.35 -13.82 -7.06
N VAL A 186 -17.22 -14.34 -7.51
CA VAL A 186 -16.81 -14.38 -8.93
C VAL A 186 -17.83 -15.16 -9.76
N ALA A 187 -18.31 -16.30 -9.26
CA ALA A 187 -19.34 -17.09 -9.91
C ALA A 187 -20.70 -16.37 -9.97
N GLU A 188 -21.19 -15.84 -8.84
CA GLU A 188 -22.48 -15.15 -8.74
C GLU A 188 -22.53 -13.91 -9.65
N ARG A 189 -21.45 -13.15 -9.71
CA ARG A 189 -21.35 -11.93 -10.54
C ARG A 189 -20.98 -12.23 -11.99
N SER A 190 -20.78 -13.49 -12.35
CA SER A 190 -20.34 -13.91 -13.69
C SER A 190 -19.07 -13.17 -14.14
N ILE A 191 -18.11 -13.01 -13.22
CA ILE A 191 -16.84 -12.35 -13.51
C ILE A 191 -15.98 -13.31 -14.35
N ALA A 192 -15.79 -12.96 -15.61
CA ALA A 192 -15.10 -13.80 -16.59
C ALA A 192 -13.61 -14.02 -16.25
N ARG A 193 -12.98 -13.01 -15.65
CA ARG A 193 -11.58 -13.04 -15.22
C ARG A 193 -11.35 -12.01 -14.13
N VAL A 194 -10.53 -12.34 -13.13
CA VAL A 194 -9.93 -11.41 -12.17
C VAL A 194 -8.49 -11.15 -12.58
N ASP A 195 -8.07 -9.89 -12.61
CA ASP A 195 -6.71 -9.48 -12.96
C ASP A 195 -5.86 -9.13 -11.73
N LEU A 196 -6.51 -8.58 -10.69
CA LEU A 196 -5.89 -8.25 -9.41
C LEU A 196 -6.80 -8.67 -8.25
N LEU A 197 -6.20 -9.32 -7.27
CA LEU A 197 -6.78 -9.60 -5.97
C LEU A 197 -5.97 -8.83 -4.91
N LYS A 198 -6.50 -7.70 -4.43
CA LYS A 198 -5.96 -7.00 -3.26
C LYS A 198 -6.59 -7.60 -2.00
N ILE A 199 -5.76 -7.94 -1.01
CA ILE A 199 -6.22 -8.47 0.27
C ILE A 199 -5.47 -7.76 1.40
N ASP A 200 -6.19 -6.96 2.17
CA ASP A 200 -5.70 -6.43 3.44
C ASP A 200 -6.93 -6.33 4.34
N VAL A 201 -7.05 -7.27 5.28
CA VAL A 201 -8.25 -7.50 6.11
C VAL A 201 -7.87 -7.73 7.58
N GLU A 202 -6.67 -7.30 7.95
CA GLU A 202 -6.13 -7.28 9.31
C GLU A 202 -6.21 -8.64 10.04
N GLY A 203 -5.68 -9.70 9.41
CA GLY A 203 -5.41 -11.00 10.01
C GLY A 203 -6.13 -12.20 9.36
N GLU A 204 -7.07 -11.98 8.45
CA GLU A 204 -7.80 -13.05 7.75
C GLU A 204 -7.35 -13.25 6.29
N GLU A 205 -6.15 -12.79 5.93
CA GLU A 205 -5.72 -12.75 4.53
C GLU A 205 -5.57 -14.15 3.92
N PHE A 206 -5.04 -15.11 4.69
CA PHE A 206 -4.95 -16.50 4.23
C PHE A 206 -6.32 -17.18 4.12
N SER A 207 -7.26 -16.84 5.00
CA SER A 207 -8.66 -17.29 4.91
C SER A 207 -9.32 -16.80 3.62
N VAL A 208 -9.10 -15.54 3.24
CA VAL A 208 -9.56 -15.00 1.94
C VAL A 208 -8.97 -15.78 0.78
N LEU A 209 -7.67 -16.10 0.83
CA LEU A 209 -6.99 -16.87 -0.22
C LEU A 209 -7.50 -18.31 -0.33
N GLU A 210 -7.81 -18.97 0.78
CA GLU A 210 -8.44 -20.30 0.78
C GLU A 210 -9.80 -20.27 0.07
N GLY A 211 -10.57 -19.19 0.28
CA GLY A 211 -11.84 -18.93 -0.42
C GLY A 211 -11.71 -18.48 -1.89
N ALA A 212 -10.48 -18.36 -2.41
CA ALA A 212 -10.17 -17.90 -3.76
C ALA A 212 -9.50 -18.96 -4.65
N SER A 213 -9.37 -20.20 -4.15
CA SER A 213 -8.59 -21.25 -4.80
C SER A 213 -8.95 -21.49 -6.27
N ALA A 214 -10.24 -21.57 -6.62
CA ALA A 214 -10.67 -21.82 -7.99
C ALA A 214 -10.40 -20.62 -8.90
N THR A 215 -10.58 -19.40 -8.39
CA THR A 215 -10.28 -18.15 -9.09
C THR A 215 -8.78 -18.01 -9.34
N ILE A 216 -7.94 -18.32 -8.34
CA ILE A 216 -6.48 -18.27 -8.44
C ILE A 216 -5.97 -19.27 -9.48
N GLU A 217 -6.50 -20.50 -9.47
CA GLU A 217 -6.13 -21.53 -10.44
C GLU A 217 -6.51 -21.13 -11.87
N ARG A 218 -7.76 -20.69 -12.06
CA ARG A 218 -8.36 -20.33 -13.35
C ARG A 218 -7.71 -19.09 -13.97
N ASP A 219 -7.59 -18.01 -13.21
CA ASP A 219 -7.28 -16.68 -13.76
C ASP A 219 -5.82 -16.28 -13.58
N ALA A 220 -5.13 -16.89 -12.61
CA ALA A 220 -3.78 -16.52 -12.22
C ALA A 220 -3.63 -15.01 -11.90
N PRO A 221 -4.56 -14.40 -11.12
CA PRO A 221 -4.54 -12.96 -10.90
C PRO A 221 -3.22 -12.54 -10.25
N SER A 222 -2.78 -11.30 -10.47
CA SER A 222 -1.78 -10.72 -9.57
C SER A 222 -2.41 -10.59 -8.19
N ILE A 223 -1.65 -10.89 -7.13
CA ILE A 223 -2.15 -10.81 -5.75
C ILE A 223 -1.32 -9.78 -5.01
N PHE A 224 -1.96 -8.70 -4.55
CA PHE A 224 -1.35 -7.71 -3.67
C PHE A 224 -1.92 -7.93 -2.27
N ILE A 225 -1.10 -8.32 -1.31
CA ILE A 225 -1.58 -8.82 -0.03
C ILE A 225 -0.72 -8.29 1.12
N GLU A 226 -1.39 -7.88 2.20
CA GLU A 226 -0.73 -7.58 3.46
C GLU A 226 -0.53 -8.86 4.28
N ILE A 227 0.71 -9.18 4.64
CA ILE A 227 1.02 -10.34 5.48
C ILE A 227 1.77 -9.85 6.71
N SER A 228 1.14 -10.03 7.87
CA SER A 228 1.78 -9.83 9.18
C SER A 228 1.55 -11.07 10.05
N GLU A 229 2.63 -11.65 10.58
CA GLU A 229 2.50 -12.76 11.54
C GLU A 229 1.86 -12.27 12.84
N ALA A 230 2.10 -11.01 13.22
CA ALA A 230 1.48 -10.39 14.39
C ALA A 230 -0.06 -10.32 14.28
N HIS A 231 -0.60 -10.00 13.10
CA HIS A 231 -2.05 -9.93 12.90
C HIS A 231 -2.69 -11.28 12.60
N SER A 232 -1.99 -12.13 11.83
CA SER A 232 -2.50 -13.44 11.39
C SER A 232 -2.34 -14.54 12.43
N GLY A 233 -1.31 -14.48 13.28
CA GLY A 233 -0.88 -15.59 14.14
C GLY A 233 -0.31 -16.79 13.36
N GLU A 234 -0.14 -16.65 12.05
CA GLU A 234 0.32 -17.70 11.14
C GLU A 234 1.76 -17.45 10.70
N ARG A 235 2.45 -18.52 10.28
CA ARG A 235 3.82 -18.42 9.76
C ARG A 235 3.79 -18.00 8.31
N ALA A 236 4.13 -16.76 8.03
CA ALA A 236 4.07 -16.15 6.71
C ALA A 236 4.92 -16.91 5.69
N ASP A 237 6.15 -17.29 6.05
CA ASP A 237 7.07 -18.04 5.18
C ASP A 237 6.43 -19.33 4.60
N GLU A 238 5.64 -20.06 5.40
CA GLU A 238 5.02 -21.32 4.98
C GLU A 238 3.90 -21.09 3.96
N ARG A 239 3.09 -20.04 4.16
CA ARG A 239 2.00 -19.67 3.26
C ARG A 239 2.53 -19.07 1.96
N ILE A 240 3.56 -18.23 2.03
CA ILE A 240 4.25 -17.68 0.86
C ILE A 240 4.87 -18.80 0.02
N ALA A 241 5.49 -19.80 0.67
CA ALA A 241 6.05 -20.96 -0.02
C ALA A 241 5.00 -21.74 -0.84
N ALA A 242 3.74 -21.78 -0.40
CA ALA A 242 2.66 -22.42 -1.16
C ALA A 242 2.39 -21.69 -2.50
N PHE A 243 2.45 -20.36 -2.53
CA PHE A 243 2.33 -19.59 -3.77
C PHE A 243 3.52 -19.81 -4.70
N LEU A 244 4.74 -19.85 -4.16
CA LEU A 244 5.94 -20.17 -4.93
C LEU A 244 5.83 -21.56 -5.56
N ALA A 245 5.34 -22.55 -4.80
CA ALA A 245 5.10 -23.90 -5.29
C ALA A 245 3.99 -23.95 -6.38
N ALA A 246 3.00 -23.05 -6.30
CA ALA A 246 1.97 -22.86 -7.31
C ALA A 246 2.46 -22.07 -8.56
N GLY A 247 3.74 -21.72 -8.63
CA GLY A 247 4.36 -21.08 -9.78
C GLY A 247 4.31 -19.56 -9.78
N TYR A 248 3.86 -18.92 -8.69
CA TYR A 248 3.96 -17.47 -8.53
C TYR A 248 5.39 -17.05 -8.24
N GLN A 249 5.73 -15.85 -8.73
CA GLN A 249 6.90 -15.10 -8.29
C GLN A 249 6.44 -14.11 -7.22
N ALA A 250 7.15 -14.06 -6.10
CA ALA A 250 6.83 -13.20 -4.97
C ALA A 250 7.80 -12.01 -4.89
N TYR A 251 7.25 -10.85 -4.58
CA TYR A 251 7.97 -9.60 -4.39
C TYR A 251 7.47 -8.94 -3.11
N GLU A 252 8.37 -8.23 -2.44
CA GLU A 252 8.05 -7.25 -1.42
C GLU A 252 7.93 -5.89 -2.07
N ILE A 253 6.95 -5.11 -1.64
CA ILE A 253 6.82 -3.71 -2.00
C ILE A 253 6.92 -2.86 -0.74
N ASN A 254 7.84 -1.90 -0.75
CA ASN A 254 8.04 -1.01 0.38
C ASN A 254 8.43 0.37 -0.14
N ASN A 255 7.57 1.35 0.05
CA ASN A 255 7.78 2.76 -0.28
C ASN A 255 8.04 2.95 -1.78
N GLY A 256 7.34 2.18 -2.61
CA GLY A 256 7.56 2.17 -4.06
C GLY A 256 8.82 1.43 -4.50
N ILE A 257 9.48 0.68 -3.62
CA ILE A 257 10.62 -0.18 -3.97
C ILE A 257 10.11 -1.61 -4.11
N VAL A 258 10.48 -2.26 -5.20
CA VAL A 258 10.15 -3.67 -5.45
C VAL A 258 11.40 -4.51 -5.23
N THR A 259 11.33 -5.48 -4.33
CA THR A 259 12.41 -6.44 -4.09
C THR A 259 11.89 -7.87 -4.25
N PRO A 260 12.62 -8.78 -4.92
CA PRO A 260 12.27 -10.19 -4.93
C PRO A 260 12.19 -10.72 -3.50
N TYR A 261 11.19 -11.56 -3.22
CA TYR A 261 11.05 -12.20 -1.92
C TYR A 261 12.21 -13.14 -1.62
N GLU A 262 12.79 -13.02 -0.42
CA GLU A 262 13.79 -13.97 0.09
C GLU A 262 13.29 -14.69 1.34
N ARG A 263 12.73 -13.94 2.30
CA ARG A 263 12.20 -14.44 3.57
C ARG A 263 11.28 -13.39 4.19
N HIS A 264 10.24 -13.83 4.88
CA HIS A 264 9.36 -12.95 5.62
C HIS A 264 10.05 -12.27 6.83
N ASP A 265 9.65 -11.03 7.08
CA ASP A 265 10.04 -10.20 8.22
C ASP A 265 8.91 -9.19 8.45
N ASP A 266 8.33 -9.14 9.65
CA ASP A 266 7.21 -8.23 10.01
C ASP A 266 7.53 -6.73 9.82
N ARG A 267 8.78 -6.36 9.49
CA ARG A 267 9.14 -5.00 9.04
C ARG A 267 8.59 -4.66 7.65
N THR A 268 8.20 -5.67 6.87
CA THR A 268 7.58 -5.55 5.56
C THR A 268 6.30 -6.38 5.55
N TYR A 269 5.18 -5.72 5.26
CA TYR A 269 3.88 -6.37 5.26
C TYR A 269 3.24 -6.42 3.87
N ASN A 270 3.66 -5.56 2.93
CA ASN A 270 3.11 -5.52 1.58
C ASN A 270 3.83 -6.47 0.61
N TYR A 271 3.11 -7.48 0.12
CA TYR A 271 3.60 -8.48 -0.82
C TYR A 271 2.85 -8.44 -2.15
N LEU A 272 3.56 -8.67 -3.24
CA LEU A 272 3.00 -8.80 -4.58
C LEU A 272 3.40 -10.13 -5.21
N PHE A 273 2.41 -10.92 -5.60
CA PHE A 273 2.58 -12.18 -6.30
C PHE A 273 2.16 -12.05 -7.76
N ILE A 274 3.01 -12.53 -8.67
CA ILE A 274 2.77 -12.49 -10.12
C ILE A 274 2.97 -13.89 -10.70
N HIS A 275 1.99 -14.38 -11.44
CA HIS A 275 2.09 -15.65 -12.12
C HIS A 275 2.65 -15.47 -13.55
N PRO A 276 3.70 -16.21 -13.98
CA PRO A 276 4.30 -16.08 -15.32
C PRO A 276 3.32 -16.26 -16.49
N ARG A 277 2.27 -17.09 -16.33
CA ARG A 277 1.12 -17.21 -17.27
C ARG A 277 0.51 -15.87 -17.69
N ARG A 278 0.63 -14.83 -16.88
CA ARG A 278 0.10 -13.50 -17.17
C ARG A 278 0.94 -12.74 -18.21
N GLY A 279 2.21 -13.12 -18.39
CA GLY A 279 3.13 -12.42 -19.29
C GLY A 279 3.33 -10.94 -18.92
N LEU A 280 3.02 -10.57 -17.67
CA LEU A 280 3.18 -9.21 -17.18
C LEU A 280 4.66 -8.95 -16.87
N PRO A 281 5.15 -7.71 -17.10
CA PRO A 281 6.52 -7.36 -16.79
C PRO A 281 6.79 -7.46 -15.29
N VAL A 282 8.05 -7.73 -14.93
CA VAL A 282 8.50 -7.60 -13.55
C VAL A 282 8.30 -6.14 -13.11
N PRO A 283 7.69 -5.88 -11.96
CA PRO A 283 7.44 -4.52 -11.51
C PRO A 283 8.76 -3.79 -11.25
N GLN A 284 8.84 -2.53 -11.69
CA GLN A 284 10.01 -1.68 -11.48
C GLN A 284 9.78 -0.75 -10.28
N SER A 285 10.85 -0.43 -9.56
CA SER A 285 10.78 0.53 -8.44
C SER A 285 10.33 1.92 -8.92
N ALA A 286 9.43 2.53 -8.18
CA ALA A 286 8.87 3.84 -8.44
C ALA A 286 9.76 4.93 -7.81
N ALA A 287 10.71 5.45 -8.60
CA ALA A 287 11.78 6.38 -8.21
C ALA A 287 11.35 7.62 -7.43
N GLU A 288 10.15 8.14 -7.71
CA GLU A 288 9.64 9.39 -7.16
C GLU A 288 9.05 9.20 -5.76
N TYR A 289 8.49 8.03 -5.46
CA TYR A 289 7.75 7.76 -4.23
C TYR A 289 8.65 7.42 -3.04
N ALA A 290 9.82 6.80 -3.27
CA ALA A 290 10.79 6.49 -2.22
C ALA A 290 11.29 7.73 -1.45
N ARG A 291 11.18 8.94 -2.02
CA ARG A 291 11.62 10.19 -1.39
C ARG A 291 10.61 10.79 -0.42
N ASN A 292 9.31 10.70 -0.69
CA ASN A 292 8.28 11.37 0.12
C ASN A 292 8.12 10.73 1.50
N GLU A 293 8.44 9.44 1.63
CA GLU A 293 8.25 8.71 2.88
C GLU A 293 9.44 8.80 3.85
N ILE A 294 10.62 9.14 3.35
CA ILE A 294 11.79 9.46 4.19
C ILE A 294 11.54 10.74 4.99
N ASP A 295 10.88 11.72 4.36
CA ASP A 295 10.43 12.95 5.04
C ASP A 295 9.39 12.63 6.14
N ASP A 296 8.65 11.53 6.02
CA ASP A 296 7.62 11.12 6.99
C ASP A 296 8.18 10.48 8.24
N LEU A 297 9.18 9.61 8.11
CA LEU A 297 9.87 9.06 9.28
C LEU A 297 10.57 10.19 10.05
N ALA A 298 11.04 11.22 9.36
CA ALA A 298 11.57 12.43 9.99
C ALA A 298 10.47 13.27 10.70
N TYR A 299 9.28 13.39 10.11
CA TYR A 299 8.13 14.05 10.73
C TYR A 299 7.58 13.27 11.93
N LEU A 300 7.31 11.97 11.80
CA LEU A 300 6.86 11.09 12.89
C LEU A 300 7.88 11.04 14.04
N ARG A 301 9.19 11.07 13.74
CA ARG A 301 10.25 11.23 14.73
C ARG A 301 10.13 12.55 15.49
N THR A 302 9.82 13.64 14.78
CA THR A 302 9.64 14.96 15.37
C THR A 302 8.39 14.98 16.25
N ARG A 303 7.28 14.45 15.76
CA ARG A 303 6.02 14.35 16.51
C ARG A 303 6.12 13.43 17.72
N ALA A 304 6.81 12.30 17.60
CA ALA A 304 7.08 11.40 18.73
C ALA A 304 7.93 12.11 19.80
N LYS A 305 8.95 12.90 19.40
CA LYS A 305 9.73 13.73 20.35
C LYS A 305 8.86 14.77 21.06
N GLU A 306 7.92 15.39 20.35
CA GLU A 306 6.98 16.35 20.93
C GLU A 306 6.02 15.68 21.92
N LEU A 307 5.42 14.55 21.57
CA LEU A 307 4.54 13.77 22.46
C LEU A 307 5.29 13.22 23.69
N LEU A 308 6.58 12.91 23.56
CA LEU A 308 7.44 12.50 24.68
C LEU A 308 7.80 13.66 25.62
N THR A 309 7.65 14.92 25.19
CA THR A 309 8.08 16.08 25.99
C THR A 309 7.16 16.32 27.20
N PRO A 310 5.82 16.32 27.08
CA PRO A 310 4.91 16.35 28.21
C PRO A 310 5.13 15.20 29.21
N LEU A 311 5.27 13.96 28.72
CA LEU A 311 5.54 12.78 29.55
C LEU A 311 6.83 12.91 30.36
N ARG A 312 7.90 13.46 29.76
CA ARG A 312 9.17 13.74 30.48
C ARG A 312 9.02 14.82 31.54
N THR A 313 8.24 15.85 31.26
CA THR A 313 7.93 16.91 32.23
C THR A 313 7.13 16.36 33.41
N GLU A 314 6.13 15.54 33.15
CA GLU A 314 5.31 14.90 34.19
C GLU A 314 6.11 13.92 35.05
N LEU A 315 6.96 13.08 34.42
CA LEU A 315 7.87 12.18 35.12
C LEU A 315 8.78 12.94 36.10
N LYS A 316 9.34 14.07 35.65
CA LYS A 316 10.19 14.93 36.49
C LYS A 316 9.41 15.53 37.66
N ALA A 317 8.19 16.01 37.41
CA ALA A 317 7.33 16.55 38.46
C ALA A 317 7.02 15.50 39.54
N LYS A 318 6.75 14.25 39.15
CA LYS A 318 6.50 13.14 40.08
C LYS A 318 7.74 12.73 40.88
N ASP A 319 8.91 12.70 40.25
CA ASP A 319 10.19 12.47 40.96
C ASP A 319 10.46 13.55 42.02
N ASP A 320 10.14 14.82 41.73
CA ASP A 320 10.34 15.92 42.67
C ASP A 320 9.29 15.91 43.81
N GLU A 321 8.04 15.52 43.55
CA GLU A 321 7.02 15.24 44.59
C GLU A 321 7.50 14.17 45.58
N ILE A 322 8.03 13.05 45.08
CA ILE A 322 8.53 11.94 45.91
C ILE A 322 9.71 12.40 46.80
N LYS A 323 10.64 13.20 46.26
CA LYS A 323 11.76 13.75 47.06
C LYS A 323 11.26 14.67 48.17
N SER A 324 10.28 15.52 47.88
CA SER A 324 9.69 16.43 48.86
C SER A 324 9.01 15.66 50.00
N LEU A 325 8.23 14.62 49.67
CA LEU A 325 7.58 13.76 50.66
C LEU A 325 8.59 13.04 51.56
N LYS A 326 9.69 12.51 50.99
CA LYS A 326 10.77 11.87 51.75
C LYS A 326 11.45 12.85 52.71
N SER A 327 11.79 14.05 52.23
CA SER A 327 12.41 15.08 53.07
C SER A 327 11.49 15.54 54.21
N ALA A 328 10.18 15.68 53.96
CA ALA A 328 9.21 16.03 54.98
C ALA A 328 9.07 14.93 56.06
N ALA A 329 9.13 13.65 55.65
CA ALA A 329 9.13 12.52 56.58
C ALA A 329 10.39 12.52 57.48
N GLU A 330 11.57 12.78 56.90
CA GLU A 330 12.85 12.85 57.64
C GLU A 330 12.88 14.01 58.64
N GLU A 331 12.44 15.20 58.24
CA GLU A 331 12.37 16.37 59.12
C GLU A 331 11.44 16.11 60.30
N ARG A 332 10.26 15.54 60.04
CA ARG A 332 9.27 15.22 61.07
C ARG A 332 9.78 14.16 62.05
N LEU A 333 10.47 13.14 61.55
CA LEU A 333 11.13 12.14 62.40
C LEU A 333 12.19 12.79 63.30
N GLY A 334 13.01 13.70 62.75
CA GLY A 334 13.99 14.48 63.51
C GLY A 334 13.36 15.30 64.64
N LEU A 335 12.25 15.99 64.37
CA LEU A 335 11.51 16.78 65.36
C LEU A 335 10.88 15.90 66.47
N LEU A 336 10.33 14.73 66.13
CA LEU A 336 9.76 13.81 67.10
C LEU A 336 10.82 13.22 68.03
N LEU A 337 11.97 12.83 67.47
CA LEU A 337 13.13 12.34 68.24
C LEU A 337 13.68 13.41 69.18
N ALA A 338 13.78 14.67 68.72
CA ALA A 338 14.20 15.80 69.54
C ALA A 338 13.21 16.12 70.67
N ALA A 339 11.91 15.91 70.44
CA ALA A 339 10.86 16.17 71.42
C ALA A 339 10.58 14.99 72.38
N GLY A 340 11.23 13.83 72.20
CA GLY A 340 10.99 12.62 72.99
C GLY A 340 9.56 12.06 72.91
N LYS A 341 8.83 12.40 71.83
CA LYS A 341 7.43 12.00 71.62
C LYS A 341 7.36 10.68 70.82
N ARG A 342 6.34 9.86 71.08
CA ARG A 342 5.99 8.74 70.18
C ARG A 342 5.40 9.31 68.89
N ALA A 343 5.70 8.65 67.76
CA ALA A 343 5.15 9.02 66.46
C ALA A 343 3.61 8.94 66.46
N ASP A 344 2.98 9.83 65.71
CA ASP A 344 1.54 9.82 65.45
C ASP A 344 1.29 8.93 64.23
N ASP A 345 0.79 7.71 64.49
CA ASP A 345 0.63 6.63 63.50
C ASP A 345 -0.27 7.04 62.31
N THR A 346 -1.20 7.97 62.54
CA THR A 346 -2.19 8.40 61.54
C THR A 346 -1.54 9.21 60.42
N ALA A 347 -0.74 10.21 60.77
CA ALA A 347 -0.12 11.10 59.80
C ALA A 347 1.10 10.47 59.08
N GLU A 348 1.81 9.54 59.74
CA GLU A 348 2.85 8.74 59.08
C GLU A 348 2.23 7.74 58.08
N GLY A 349 1.08 7.16 58.44
CA GLY A 349 0.28 6.32 57.56
C GLY A 349 -0.17 7.04 56.28
N ASP A 350 -0.64 8.29 56.40
CA ASP A 350 -1.08 9.10 55.24
C ASP A 350 0.08 9.40 54.28
N ILE A 351 1.27 9.75 54.79
CA ILE A 351 2.45 10.01 53.95
C ILE A 351 2.90 8.73 53.24
N ARG A 352 2.87 7.57 53.93
CA ARG A 352 3.21 6.27 53.30
C ARG A 352 2.21 5.89 52.21
N ALA A 353 0.91 6.10 52.44
CA ALA A 353 -0.12 5.83 51.44
C ALA A 353 0.07 6.68 50.17
N GLN A 354 0.36 7.98 50.34
CA GLN A 354 0.67 8.88 49.22
C GLN A 354 1.96 8.46 48.48
N LEU A 355 2.99 8.01 49.19
CA LEU A 355 4.24 7.56 48.58
C LEU A 355 4.01 6.33 47.68
N VAL A 356 3.27 5.33 48.18
CA VAL A 356 2.94 4.10 47.42
C VAL A 356 2.15 4.43 46.16
N GLU A 357 1.16 5.32 46.27
CA GLU A 357 0.37 5.78 45.12
C GLU A 357 1.25 6.46 44.04
N LYS A 358 2.17 7.35 44.44
CA LYS A 358 3.05 8.06 43.49
C LYS A 358 4.14 7.17 42.91
N GLU A 359 4.66 6.20 43.66
CA GLU A 359 5.61 5.21 43.16
C GLU A 359 4.98 4.29 42.11
N HIS A 360 3.69 3.95 42.24
CA HIS A 360 2.94 3.18 41.24
C HIS A 360 2.82 3.95 39.90
N VAL A 361 2.35 5.21 39.96
CA VAL A 361 2.23 6.07 38.77
C VAL A 361 3.59 6.29 38.08
N LEU A 362 4.67 6.43 38.87
CA LEU A 362 6.03 6.55 38.33
C LEU A 362 6.47 5.30 37.56
N LEU A 363 6.07 4.11 38.03
CA LEU A 363 6.40 2.84 37.39
C LEU A 363 5.69 2.70 36.03
N GLU A 364 4.40 3.06 35.98
CA GLU A 364 3.60 3.07 34.75
C GLU A 364 4.15 4.06 33.71
N LEU A 365 4.49 5.27 34.14
CA LEU A 365 5.11 6.28 33.25
C LEU A 365 6.48 5.84 32.71
N LYS A 366 7.30 5.15 33.53
CA LYS A 366 8.58 4.59 33.10
C LYS A 366 8.40 3.47 32.07
N ALA A 367 7.46 2.56 32.31
CA ALA A 367 7.14 1.48 31.39
C ALA A 367 6.66 2.02 30.03
N ALA A 368 5.77 3.02 30.03
CA ALA A 368 5.32 3.69 28.81
C ALA A 368 6.47 4.39 28.07
N LEU A 369 7.38 5.05 28.79
CA LEU A 369 8.54 5.72 28.19
C LEU A 369 9.54 4.74 27.57
N ASP A 370 9.77 3.60 28.22
CA ASP A 370 10.70 2.58 27.74
C ASP A 370 10.14 1.84 26.52
N ALA A 371 8.83 1.53 26.51
CA ALA A 371 8.13 1.00 25.34
C ALA A 371 8.22 1.97 24.14
N HIS A 372 7.98 3.26 24.36
CA HIS A 372 8.11 4.28 23.31
C HIS A 372 9.56 4.50 22.85
N ARG A 373 10.56 4.42 23.73
CA ARG A 373 11.98 4.53 23.36
C ARG A 373 12.43 3.36 22.51
N ALA A 374 12.03 2.13 22.84
CA ALA A 374 12.31 0.96 22.03
C ALA A 374 11.72 1.13 20.62
N GLY A 375 10.47 1.59 20.51
CA GLY A 375 9.85 1.93 19.23
C GLY A 375 10.57 3.05 18.47
N SER A 376 10.95 4.15 19.14
CA SER A 376 11.62 5.29 18.51
C SER A 376 13.04 4.97 18.00
N VAL A 377 13.79 4.09 18.69
CA VAL A 377 15.11 3.64 18.24
C VAL A 377 14.98 2.69 17.06
N ALA A 378 14.01 1.78 17.09
CA ALA A 378 13.70 0.90 15.97
C ALA A 378 13.28 1.70 14.72
N LEU A 379 12.41 2.71 14.88
CA LEU A 379 12.01 3.64 13.83
C LEU A 379 13.20 4.43 13.27
N GLN A 380 14.11 4.91 14.13
CA GLN A 380 15.31 5.63 13.68
C GLN A 380 16.23 4.74 12.85
N LYS A 381 16.48 3.52 13.32
CA LYS A 381 17.31 2.55 12.60
C LYS A 381 16.68 2.17 11.26
N ALA A 382 15.37 1.94 11.23
CA ALA A 382 14.63 1.67 10.00
C ALA A 382 14.68 2.86 9.03
N ALA A 383 14.55 4.10 9.51
CA ALA A 383 14.67 5.31 8.68
C ALA A 383 16.06 5.46 8.06
N ASP A 384 17.12 5.22 8.84
CA ASP A 384 18.51 5.33 8.37
C ASP A 384 18.84 4.20 7.36
N GLU A 385 18.38 2.97 7.60
CA GLU A 385 18.50 1.84 6.67
C GLU A 385 17.72 2.09 5.36
N ARG A 386 16.49 2.63 5.46
CA ARG A 386 15.65 2.97 4.30
C ARG A 386 16.22 4.13 3.48
N ALA A 387 16.77 5.16 4.12
CA ALA A 387 17.42 6.27 3.41
C ALA A 387 18.65 5.78 2.62
N ALA A 388 19.47 4.91 3.21
CA ALA A 388 20.62 4.32 2.52
C ALA A 388 20.21 3.40 1.36
N LEU A 389 19.13 2.63 1.50
CA LEU A 389 18.57 1.80 0.44
C LEU A 389 18.02 2.64 -0.71
N ALA A 390 17.24 3.69 -0.43
CA ALA A 390 16.71 4.60 -1.43
C ALA A 390 17.82 5.29 -2.23
N GLU A 391 18.92 5.69 -1.57
CA GLU A 391 20.07 6.29 -2.24
C GLU A 391 20.82 5.28 -3.14
N ARG A 392 20.93 4.02 -2.71
CA ARG A 392 21.49 2.93 -3.53
C ARG A 392 20.62 2.65 -4.75
N LEU A 393 19.30 2.59 -4.58
CA LEU A 393 18.36 2.30 -5.65
C LEU A 393 18.23 3.45 -6.63
N ALA A 394 18.29 4.71 -6.19
CA ALA A 394 18.35 5.86 -7.08
C ALA A 394 19.59 5.80 -8.00
N ARG A 395 20.72 5.30 -7.48
CA ARG A 395 21.92 5.05 -8.30
C ARG A 395 21.73 3.89 -9.28
N GLU A 396 21.16 2.77 -8.82
CA GLU A 396 20.90 1.59 -9.67
C GLU A 396 19.89 1.88 -10.78
N LEU A 397 18.86 2.68 -10.50
CA LEU A 397 17.88 3.13 -11.47
C LEU A 397 18.50 4.07 -12.52
N ALA A 398 19.33 5.04 -12.09
CA ALA A 398 20.05 5.90 -13.04
C ALA A 398 20.96 5.08 -13.97
N VAL A 399 21.52 3.97 -13.48
CA VAL A 399 22.27 3.01 -14.29
C VAL A 399 21.35 2.23 -15.24
N ALA A 400 20.19 1.77 -14.76
CA ALA A 400 19.20 1.03 -15.56
C ALA A 400 18.58 1.90 -16.68
N GLU A 401 18.23 3.15 -16.41
CA GLU A 401 17.78 4.14 -17.40
C GLU A 401 18.86 4.39 -18.46
N GLY A 402 20.12 4.48 -18.04
CA GLY A 402 21.27 4.57 -18.93
C GLY A 402 21.53 3.30 -19.76
N ILE A 403 21.07 2.13 -19.31
CA ILE A 403 21.09 0.87 -20.07
C ILE A 403 19.90 0.81 -21.03
N GLY A 404 18.71 1.23 -20.59
CA GLY A 404 17.49 1.32 -21.41
C GLY A 404 17.68 2.22 -22.63
N ALA A 405 18.25 3.41 -22.44
CA ALA A 405 18.59 4.31 -23.55
C ALA A 405 19.59 3.70 -24.56
N ARG A 406 20.53 2.88 -24.07
CA ARG A 406 21.49 2.15 -24.92
C ARG A 406 20.84 0.96 -25.65
N MET A 407 19.90 0.26 -25.01
CA MET A 407 19.12 -0.81 -25.61
C MET A 407 18.13 -0.28 -26.65
N GLU A 408 17.48 0.86 -26.41
CA GLU A 408 16.63 1.51 -27.41
C GLU A 408 17.43 1.98 -28.62
N ALA A 409 18.63 2.54 -28.41
CA ALA A 409 19.53 2.89 -29.51
C ALA A 409 19.97 1.64 -30.31
N ALA A 410 20.34 0.55 -29.64
CA ALA A 410 20.70 -0.72 -30.30
C ALA A 410 19.51 -1.38 -31.02
N LEU A 411 18.29 -1.28 -30.48
CA LEU A 411 17.07 -1.76 -31.11
C LEU A 411 16.67 -0.90 -32.32
N ALA A 412 16.91 0.41 -32.27
CA ALA A 412 16.71 1.30 -33.42
C ALA A 412 17.71 0.98 -34.55
N GLU A 413 18.97 0.73 -34.21
CA GLU A 413 20.03 0.31 -35.15
C GLU A 413 19.69 -1.04 -35.80
N SER A 414 19.30 -2.04 -35.00
CA SER A 414 18.88 -3.36 -35.49
C SER A 414 17.59 -3.31 -36.35
N ARG A 415 16.64 -2.42 -36.03
CA ARG A 415 15.44 -2.19 -36.86
C ARG A 415 15.79 -1.59 -38.22
N ASN A 416 16.73 -0.67 -38.27
CA ASN A 416 17.20 -0.07 -39.52
C ASN A 416 17.93 -1.10 -40.40
N GLU A 417 18.78 -1.96 -39.81
CA GLU A 417 19.43 -3.07 -40.54
C GLU A 417 18.41 -4.08 -41.06
N SER A 418 17.41 -4.45 -40.25
CA SER A 418 16.36 -5.38 -40.66
C SER A 418 15.48 -4.82 -41.78
N GLN A 419 15.22 -3.52 -41.78
CA GLN A 419 14.49 -2.85 -42.84
C GLN A 419 15.28 -2.82 -44.16
N ALA A 420 16.58 -2.51 -44.11
CA ALA A 420 17.45 -2.55 -45.28
C ALA A 420 17.50 -3.95 -45.92
N LEU A 421 17.63 -5.00 -45.11
CA LEU A 421 17.62 -6.40 -45.58
C LEU A 421 16.26 -6.80 -46.19
N ARG A 422 15.14 -6.29 -45.68
CA ARG A 422 13.81 -6.54 -46.26
C ARG A 422 13.63 -5.83 -47.60
N GLU A 423 14.15 -4.62 -47.75
CA GLU A 423 14.13 -3.89 -49.02
C GLU A 423 15.02 -4.59 -50.07
N GLU A 424 16.20 -5.08 -49.68
CA GLU A 424 17.07 -5.88 -50.55
C GLU A 424 16.41 -7.21 -50.96
N ALA A 425 15.77 -7.92 -50.02
CA ALA A 425 15.02 -9.14 -50.31
C ALA A 425 13.84 -8.89 -51.27
N ALA A 426 13.12 -7.77 -51.10
CA ALA A 426 12.02 -7.39 -51.99
C ALA A 426 12.51 -7.11 -53.42
N GLN A 427 13.67 -6.45 -53.57
CA GLN A 427 14.30 -6.22 -54.87
C GLN A 427 14.74 -7.52 -55.54
N LEU A 428 15.32 -8.45 -54.77
CA LEU A 428 15.71 -9.78 -55.26
C LEU A 428 14.50 -10.60 -55.70
N HIS A 429 13.40 -10.58 -54.94
CA HIS A 429 12.15 -11.25 -55.32
C HIS A 429 11.55 -10.68 -56.61
N ALA A 430 11.55 -9.35 -56.78
CA ALA A 430 11.08 -8.72 -58.01
C ALA A 430 11.93 -9.14 -59.23
N ARG A 431 13.26 -9.18 -59.06
CA ARG A 431 14.21 -9.63 -60.09
C ARG A 431 13.98 -11.09 -60.48
N LEU A 432 13.69 -11.95 -59.50
CA LEU A 432 13.42 -13.37 -59.73
C LEU A 432 12.13 -13.55 -60.56
N ALA A 433 11.05 -12.84 -60.20
CA ALA A 433 9.78 -12.91 -60.93
C ALA A 433 9.92 -12.45 -62.39
N GLU A 434 10.74 -11.43 -62.64
CA GLU A 434 11.02 -10.93 -64.00
C GLU A 434 11.77 -11.98 -64.84
N LEU A 435 12.75 -12.66 -64.25
CA LEU A 435 13.49 -13.76 -64.89
C LEU A 435 12.60 -14.98 -65.16
N GLU A 436 11.70 -15.32 -64.24
CA GLU A 436 10.72 -16.40 -64.42
C GLU A 436 9.74 -16.08 -65.56
N SER A 437 9.28 -14.84 -65.67
CA SER A 437 8.45 -14.37 -66.79
C SER A 437 9.16 -14.52 -68.13
N LEU A 438 10.42 -14.05 -68.22
CA LEU A 438 11.26 -14.17 -69.42
C LEU A 438 11.52 -15.64 -69.81
N ALA A 439 11.73 -16.51 -68.81
CA ALA A 439 11.91 -17.94 -69.05
C ALA A 439 10.64 -18.59 -69.60
N ASN A 440 9.47 -18.23 -69.06
CA ASN A 440 8.17 -18.73 -69.52
C ASN A 440 7.84 -18.25 -70.94
N GLU A 441 8.06 -16.97 -71.26
CA GLU A 441 7.89 -16.46 -72.64
C GLU A 441 8.77 -17.23 -73.63
N ARG A 442 10.02 -17.49 -73.24
CA ARG A 442 10.96 -18.22 -74.10
C ARG A 442 10.57 -19.70 -74.27
N LEU A 443 10.01 -20.30 -73.23
CA LEU A 443 9.45 -21.65 -73.29
C LEU A 443 8.25 -21.72 -74.23
N GLU A 444 7.34 -20.74 -74.17
CA GLU A 444 6.19 -20.66 -75.08
C GLU A 444 6.62 -20.52 -76.54
N VAL A 445 7.63 -19.69 -76.83
CA VAL A 445 8.21 -19.56 -78.18
C VAL A 445 8.77 -20.90 -78.66
N LEU A 446 9.55 -21.60 -77.82
CA LEU A 446 10.10 -22.91 -78.16
C LEU A 446 9.00 -23.96 -78.40
N GLN A 447 7.95 -23.96 -77.58
CA GLN A 447 6.79 -24.84 -77.77
C GLN A 447 5.99 -24.50 -79.02
N ALA A 448 5.87 -23.22 -79.40
CA ALA A 448 5.24 -22.79 -80.64
C ALA A 448 6.06 -23.23 -81.87
N MET A 449 7.38 -23.09 -81.83
CA MET A 449 8.28 -23.59 -82.89
C MET A 449 8.20 -25.10 -83.04
N HIS A 450 8.16 -25.84 -81.92
CA HIS A 450 8.01 -27.29 -81.93
C HIS A 450 6.67 -27.74 -82.55
N ARG A 451 5.57 -27.03 -82.23
CA ARG A 451 4.25 -27.28 -82.83
C ARG A 451 4.22 -27.00 -84.34
N GLN A 452 4.95 -25.99 -84.83
CA GLN A 452 5.08 -25.74 -86.27
C GLN A 452 5.89 -26.82 -87.00
N HIS A 453 6.89 -27.44 -86.35
CA HIS A 453 7.67 -28.54 -86.92
C HIS A 453 6.94 -29.90 -86.94
N LEU A 454 5.90 -30.06 -86.12
CA LEU A 454 5.10 -31.28 -86.04
C LEU A 454 3.77 -31.22 -86.82
N ALA A 455 3.47 -30.10 -87.48
CA ALA A 455 2.30 -30.02 -88.35
C ALA A 455 2.51 -30.98 -89.54
N PRO A 456 1.68 -32.02 -89.71
CA PRO A 456 1.83 -32.96 -90.82
C PRO A 456 1.60 -32.21 -92.13
N GLU A 457 2.54 -32.31 -93.07
CA GLU A 457 2.31 -31.86 -94.44
C GLU A 457 1.05 -32.56 -94.96
N ALA A 458 0.03 -31.76 -95.30
CA ALA A 458 -1.19 -32.27 -95.91
C ALA A 458 -0.82 -33.01 -97.21
N PRO A 459 -1.30 -34.24 -97.41
CA PRO A 459 -0.87 -35.04 -98.56
C PRO A 459 -1.35 -34.38 -99.86
N ARG A 460 -0.42 -34.12 -100.78
CA ARG A 460 -0.71 -33.83 -102.19
C ARG A 460 -0.27 -34.98 -103.06
#